data_AF-J6F4U3-F1
#
_entry.id   AF-J6F4U3-F1
#
_cell.length_a   1.000
_cell.length_b   1.000
_cell.length_c   1.000
_cell.angle_alpha   90.00
_cell.angle_beta   90.00
_cell.angle_gamma   90.00
#
_symmetry.space_group_name_H-M   'P 1'
#
loop_
_entity.id
_entity.type
_entity.pdbx_description
1 polymer ?
#
loop_
_entity_poly.entity_id
_entity_poly.type
_entity_poly.pdbx_seq_one_letter_code
_entity_poly.pdbx_strand_id
1 'polypeptide(L)'
;MPKQNGRPTDSPEVRASKTLAYILRHGAEKEGLAIRSDGLVKLADVMARPKVKDIDESTIFRLVADNSKKRFALVWGYDPSPPKPKKRSQPKKTKTAAIAESGAVEEVTRALQVISVEPEWKELEFIKLSPPLSAFPDPELVAAYEGGEVDGQSDERAEWFIRAVQGHTLKLDSGHLEELIDDENGRQKAGLLVHGTKWQLWDTISALDTQAPADSSGDTGLNKMQRQHIHLAPALTGRITPRNQSSLLVYLDMPKMLAAGIPVYVAQNGVVLTPGKEGVVTNHFFRKVVSINRDKRRVIWENGAPSDRDEQPDEDVV
;
A
#
# COMPACT_ATOMS: atom_id res chain seq x y z
N MET A 1 11.66 -12.99 -23.74
CA MET A 1 11.89 -11.88 -22.78
C MET A 1 10.62 -11.67 -21.97
N PRO A 2 10.67 -11.69 -20.63
CA PRO A 2 9.50 -11.31 -19.82
C PRO A 2 9.14 -9.85 -20.12
N LYS A 3 7.86 -9.59 -20.39
CA LYS A 3 7.38 -8.25 -20.77
C LYS A 3 7.17 -7.37 -19.55
N GLN A 4 7.64 -6.13 -19.60
CA GLN A 4 7.25 -5.07 -18.66
C GLN A 4 5.74 -4.86 -18.68
N ASN A 5 5.18 -4.42 -17.54
CA ASN A 5 3.77 -4.09 -17.42
C ASN A 5 3.43 -2.79 -18.17
N GLY A 6 2.20 -2.71 -18.69
CA GLY A 6 1.71 -1.54 -19.43
C GLY A 6 1.18 -1.90 -20.81
N ARG A 7 0.61 -0.90 -21.48
CA ARG A 7 0.17 -1.00 -22.87
C ARG A 7 1.38 -0.77 -23.79
N PRO A 8 1.37 -1.34 -25.01
CA PRO A 8 2.41 -1.05 -26.00
C PRO A 8 2.56 0.44 -26.35
N THR A 9 1.48 1.21 -26.18
CA THR A 9 1.42 2.66 -26.43
C THR A 9 1.94 3.52 -25.28
N ASP A 10 2.22 2.92 -24.12
CA ASP A 10 2.76 3.65 -22.98
C ASP A 10 4.24 4.00 -23.22
N SER A 11 4.67 5.17 -22.75
CA SER A 11 6.10 5.52 -22.77
C SER A 11 6.93 4.52 -21.94
N PRO A 12 8.25 4.40 -22.21
CA PRO A 12 9.14 3.54 -21.43
C PRO A 12 9.07 3.80 -19.92
N GLU A 13 9.04 5.07 -19.51
CA GLU A 13 8.91 5.48 -18.11
C GLU A 13 7.58 5.05 -17.48
N VAL A 14 6.47 5.17 -18.20
CA VAL A 14 5.16 4.72 -17.72
C VAL A 14 5.15 3.20 -17.53
N ARG A 15 5.77 2.44 -18.44
CA ARG A 15 5.92 0.99 -18.33
C ARG A 15 6.82 0.59 -17.17
N ALA A 16 7.94 1.30 -16.99
CA ALA A 16 8.83 1.13 -15.85
C ALA A 16 8.09 1.39 -14.52
N SER A 17 7.37 2.51 -14.41
CA SER A 17 6.56 2.85 -13.23
C SER A 17 5.48 1.81 -12.95
N LYS A 18 4.75 1.32 -13.98
CA LYS A 18 3.75 0.25 -13.80
C LYS A 18 4.38 -1.08 -13.38
N THR A 19 5.58 -1.38 -13.88
CA THR A 19 6.32 -2.59 -13.52
C THR A 19 6.78 -2.52 -12.06
N LEU A 20 7.45 -1.44 -11.67
CA LEU A 20 7.87 -1.19 -10.28
C LEU A 20 6.67 -1.21 -9.32
N ALA A 21 5.58 -0.52 -9.65
CA ALA A 21 4.38 -0.52 -8.82
C ALA A 21 3.80 -1.93 -8.63
N TYR A 22 3.78 -2.76 -9.67
CA TYR A 22 3.32 -4.14 -9.54
C TYR A 22 4.22 -4.95 -8.60
N ILE A 23 5.54 -4.87 -8.80
CA ILE A 23 6.51 -5.61 -7.99
C ILE A 23 6.35 -5.22 -6.53
N LEU A 24 6.41 -3.93 -6.22
CA LEU A 24 6.42 -3.43 -4.84
C LEU A 24 5.07 -3.57 -4.13
N ARG A 25 3.93 -3.61 -4.85
CA ARG A 25 2.60 -3.69 -4.24
C ARG A 25 2.01 -5.08 -4.15
N HIS A 26 2.41 -5.97 -5.06
CA HIS A 26 1.74 -7.24 -5.30
C HIS A 26 2.71 -8.40 -5.58
N GLY A 27 3.81 -8.11 -6.26
CA GLY A 27 4.63 -9.11 -6.94
C GLY A 27 5.92 -9.50 -6.25
N ALA A 28 6.32 -8.83 -5.16
CA ALA A 28 7.65 -8.99 -4.55
C ALA A 28 7.99 -10.46 -4.26
N GLU A 29 7.11 -11.17 -3.53
CA GLU A 29 7.30 -12.58 -3.21
C GLU A 29 7.34 -13.47 -4.47
N LYS A 30 6.51 -13.16 -5.48
CA LYS A 30 6.45 -13.92 -6.75
C LYS A 30 7.71 -13.72 -7.61
N GLU A 31 8.34 -12.55 -7.49
CA GLU A 31 9.60 -12.22 -8.15
C GLU A 31 10.82 -12.72 -7.34
N GLY A 32 10.58 -13.36 -6.18
CA GLY A 32 11.61 -13.87 -5.28
C GLY A 32 12.35 -12.79 -4.52
N LEU A 33 11.74 -11.62 -4.33
CA LEU A 33 12.31 -10.49 -3.60
C LEU A 33 11.95 -10.59 -2.12
N ALA A 34 12.94 -10.36 -1.26
CA ALA A 34 12.71 -10.17 0.16
C ALA A 34 12.13 -8.76 0.37
N ILE A 35 10.83 -8.70 0.69
CA ILE A 35 10.18 -7.48 1.15
C ILE A 35 10.11 -7.50 2.68
N ARG A 36 10.44 -6.36 3.28
CA ARG A 36 10.29 -6.11 4.71
C ARG A 36 8.83 -5.83 5.06
N SER A 37 8.47 -5.98 6.34
CA SER A 37 7.17 -5.58 6.89
C SER A 37 6.83 -4.12 6.60
N ASP A 38 7.81 -3.22 6.61
CA ASP A 38 7.66 -1.79 6.26
C ASP A 38 7.58 -1.51 4.73
N GLY A 39 7.60 -2.56 3.91
CA GLY A 39 7.51 -2.51 2.45
C GLY A 39 8.83 -2.26 1.72
N LEU A 40 9.95 -2.05 2.42
CA LEU A 40 11.24 -1.84 1.80
C LEU A 40 11.77 -3.11 1.13
N VAL A 41 12.34 -2.92 -0.05
CA VAL A 41 13.06 -3.93 -0.83
C VAL A 41 14.39 -3.34 -1.26
N LYS A 42 15.47 -4.11 -1.17
CA LYS A 42 16.79 -3.71 -1.66
C LYS A 42 16.73 -3.38 -3.16
N LEU A 43 17.14 -2.17 -3.55
CA LEU A 43 17.01 -1.67 -4.92
C LEU A 43 17.78 -2.55 -5.92
N ALA A 44 19.00 -2.95 -5.56
CA ALA A 44 19.83 -3.83 -6.39
C ALA A 44 19.12 -5.15 -6.74
N ASP A 45 18.39 -5.75 -5.79
CA ASP A 45 17.66 -7.00 -6.02
C ASP A 45 16.49 -6.81 -6.98
N VAL A 46 15.80 -5.67 -6.88
CA VAL A 46 14.72 -5.27 -7.81
C VAL A 46 15.28 -5.08 -9.22
N MET A 47 16.40 -4.38 -9.36
CA MET A 47 17.05 -4.12 -10.65
C MET A 47 17.56 -5.40 -11.31
N ALA A 48 17.99 -6.39 -10.51
CA ALA A 48 18.38 -7.70 -11.01
C ALA A 48 17.22 -8.52 -11.58
N ARG A 49 15.95 -8.10 -11.43
CA ARG A 49 14.80 -8.84 -11.95
C ARG A 49 14.72 -8.73 -13.48
N PRO A 50 14.41 -9.82 -14.20
CA PRO A 50 14.33 -9.81 -15.67
C PRO A 50 13.40 -8.77 -16.30
N LYS A 51 12.38 -8.28 -15.56
CA LYS A 51 11.45 -7.24 -16.03
C LYS A 51 12.00 -5.82 -15.86
N VAL A 52 13.02 -5.64 -15.02
CA VAL A 52 13.60 -4.33 -14.65
C VAL A 52 15.04 -4.19 -15.13
N LYS A 53 15.70 -5.28 -15.53
CA LYS A 53 17.11 -5.31 -15.98
C LYS A 53 17.51 -4.27 -17.05
N ASP A 54 16.57 -3.82 -17.87
CA ASP A 54 16.81 -2.85 -18.95
C ASP A 54 16.52 -1.40 -18.50
N ILE A 55 16.24 -1.18 -17.21
CA ILE A 55 15.99 0.12 -16.59
C ILE A 55 17.23 0.47 -15.78
N ASP A 56 17.88 1.59 -16.09
CA ASP A 56 19.02 2.09 -15.34
C ASP A 56 18.62 2.67 -13.97
N GLU A 57 19.60 2.81 -13.09
CA GLU A 57 19.37 3.31 -11.73
C GLU A 57 18.89 4.76 -11.75
N SER A 58 19.50 5.62 -12.59
CA SER A 58 19.11 7.02 -12.76
C SER A 58 17.63 7.18 -13.19
N THR A 59 17.09 6.27 -14.00
CA THR A 59 15.67 6.25 -14.35
C THR A 59 14.80 5.91 -13.14
N ILE A 60 15.23 5.00 -12.25
CA ILE A 60 14.47 4.72 -11.02
C ILE A 60 14.43 5.95 -10.12
N PHE A 61 15.57 6.63 -9.95
CA PHE A 61 15.63 7.88 -9.18
C PHE A 61 14.74 8.97 -9.79
N ARG A 62 14.80 9.18 -11.11
CA ARG A 62 13.88 10.09 -11.81
C ARG A 62 12.42 9.67 -11.66
N LEU A 63 12.12 8.38 -11.73
CA LEU A 63 10.76 7.86 -11.52
C LEU A 63 10.25 8.02 -10.10
N VAL A 64 11.13 8.22 -9.12
CA VAL A 64 10.77 8.55 -7.73
C VAL A 64 10.59 10.07 -7.61
N ALA A 65 11.53 10.84 -8.18
CA ALA A 65 11.53 12.30 -8.24
C ALA A 65 10.33 12.89 -8.99
N ASP A 66 10.19 12.57 -10.28
CA ASP A 66 9.29 13.21 -11.25
C ASP A 66 7.93 12.53 -11.34
N ASN A 67 7.64 11.60 -10.43
CA ASN A 67 6.34 10.95 -10.44
C ASN A 67 5.26 11.94 -10.03
N SER A 68 4.38 12.27 -10.98
CA SER A 68 3.19 13.09 -10.71
C SER A 68 2.34 12.59 -9.54
N LYS A 69 2.46 11.32 -9.13
CA LYS A 69 1.74 10.76 -7.97
C LYS A 69 2.64 10.35 -6.80
N LYS A 70 3.95 10.64 -6.84
CA LYS A 70 4.96 10.28 -5.81
C LYS A 70 4.74 8.86 -5.26
N ARG A 71 4.74 7.88 -6.16
CA ARG A 71 4.28 6.50 -5.87
C ARG A 71 5.27 5.67 -5.07
N PHE A 72 6.52 6.09 -5.05
CA PHE A 72 7.66 5.34 -4.54
C PHE A 72 8.46 6.23 -3.60
N ALA A 73 9.16 5.60 -2.67
CA ALA A 73 10.13 6.26 -1.80
C ALA A 73 11.46 5.49 -1.88
N LEU A 74 12.55 6.23 -1.99
CA LEU A 74 13.91 5.72 -1.85
C LEU A 74 14.42 6.05 -0.46
N VAL A 75 15.03 5.08 0.19
CA VAL A 75 15.57 5.19 1.54
C VAL A 75 17.01 4.67 1.52
N TRP A 76 17.93 5.46 2.04
CA TRP A 76 19.32 5.04 2.24
C TRP A 76 19.48 4.49 3.66
N GLY A 77 20.18 3.38 3.79
CA GLY A 77 20.38 2.72 5.08
C GLY A 77 20.66 1.24 4.94
N TYR A 78 20.54 0.49 6.03
CA TYR A 78 20.74 -0.95 6.01
C TYR A 78 19.70 -1.69 6.83
N ASP A 79 19.44 -2.94 6.43
CA ASP A 79 18.62 -3.87 7.19
C ASP A 79 19.51 -4.67 8.16
N PRO A 80 19.42 -4.45 9.48
CA PRO A 80 20.18 -5.24 10.45
C PRO A 80 19.62 -6.65 10.65
N SER A 81 18.44 -6.95 10.09
CA SER A 81 17.81 -8.26 10.23
C SER A 81 18.66 -9.33 9.56
N PRO A 82 18.88 -10.48 10.22
CA PRO A 82 19.58 -11.58 9.59
C PRO A 82 18.84 -12.03 8.30
N PRO A 83 19.57 -12.53 7.28
CA PRO A 83 18.95 -12.93 6.02
C PRO A 83 17.83 -13.92 6.27
N LYS A 84 16.62 -13.64 5.75
CA LYS A 84 15.47 -14.54 5.90
C LYS A 84 15.88 -15.95 5.44
N PRO A 85 15.59 -17.00 6.23
CA PRO A 85 15.96 -18.35 5.86
C PRO A 85 15.27 -18.68 4.55
N LYS A 86 16.04 -19.19 3.57
CA LYS A 86 15.45 -19.63 2.30
C LYS A 86 14.37 -20.66 2.64
N LYS A 87 13.10 -20.38 2.29
CA LYS A 87 12.03 -21.38 2.35
C LYS A 87 12.52 -22.59 1.57
N ARG A 88 12.94 -23.65 2.29
CA ARG A 88 13.20 -24.95 1.67
C ARG A 88 11.89 -25.32 1.00
N SER A 89 11.91 -25.47 -0.33
CA SER A 89 10.80 -26.08 -1.05
C SER A 89 10.50 -27.38 -0.32
N GLN A 90 9.33 -27.49 0.31
CA GLN A 90 8.96 -28.76 0.93
C GLN A 90 9.08 -29.82 -0.15
N PRO A 91 9.86 -30.90 0.07
CA PRO A 91 9.86 -32.01 -0.86
C PRO A 91 8.40 -32.47 -0.99
N LYS A 92 7.91 -32.55 -2.23
CA LYS A 92 6.62 -33.17 -2.52
C LYS A 92 6.59 -34.49 -1.76
N LYS A 93 5.57 -34.70 -0.91
CA LYS A 93 5.38 -35.94 -0.14
C LYS A 93 5.39 -37.13 -1.11
N THR A 94 6.55 -37.75 -1.30
CA THR A 94 6.68 -39.09 -1.84
C THR A 94 6.15 -40.03 -0.77
N LYS A 95 5.17 -40.85 -1.13
CA LYS A 95 4.69 -41.94 -0.28
C LYS A 95 5.86 -42.91 -0.07
N THR A 96 6.54 -42.83 1.06
CA THR A 96 7.52 -43.84 1.46
C THR A 96 6.77 -44.97 2.16
N ALA A 97 6.93 -46.19 1.64
CA ALA A 97 6.42 -47.41 2.24
C ALA A 97 7.11 -47.70 3.58
N ALA A 98 6.36 -48.33 4.48
CA ALA A 98 6.80 -48.72 5.81
C ALA A 98 7.95 -49.73 5.77
N ILE A 99 9.01 -49.46 6.54
CA ILE A 99 10.01 -50.44 6.95
C ILE A 99 10.17 -50.32 8.48
N ALA A 100 10.18 -51.49 9.12
CA ALA A 100 10.05 -51.70 10.56
C ALA A 100 11.25 -51.22 11.40
N GLU A 101 10.92 -50.99 12.68
CA GLU A 101 11.62 -50.30 13.76
C GLU A 101 12.95 -50.92 14.25
N SER A 102 13.86 -50.05 14.71
CA SER A 102 14.76 -50.35 15.84
C SER A 102 14.70 -49.18 16.85
N GLY A 103 14.37 -49.53 18.11
CA GLY A 103 13.89 -48.59 19.14
C GLY A 103 14.91 -47.60 19.72
N ALA A 104 16.16 -47.59 19.27
CA ALA A 104 17.16 -46.62 19.72
C ALA A 104 17.04 -45.26 19.01
N VAL A 105 16.42 -45.23 17.82
CA VAL A 105 16.25 -43.99 17.04
C VAL A 105 15.04 -43.21 17.54
N GLU A 106 13.98 -43.87 18.00
CA GLU A 106 12.76 -43.22 18.50
C GLU A 106 13.00 -42.37 19.75
N GLU A 107 13.87 -42.81 20.67
CA GLU A 107 14.14 -42.08 21.91
C GLU A 107 14.91 -40.79 21.66
N VAL A 108 15.89 -40.82 20.74
CA VAL A 108 16.64 -39.64 20.28
C VAL A 108 15.73 -38.69 19.47
N THR A 109 14.83 -39.25 18.65
CA THR A 109 13.87 -38.46 17.86
C THR A 109 12.83 -37.76 18.75
N ARG A 110 12.38 -38.44 19.80
CA ARG A 110 11.44 -37.90 20.80
C ARG A 110 12.11 -36.84 21.67
N ALA A 111 13.38 -37.03 22.05
CA ALA A 111 14.14 -36.02 22.79
C ALA A 111 14.40 -34.74 21.97
N LEU A 112 14.61 -34.87 20.64
CA LEU A 112 14.76 -33.72 19.73
C LEU A 112 13.43 -32.99 19.45
N GLN A 113 12.29 -33.69 19.47
CA GLN A 113 10.96 -33.07 19.30
C GLN A 113 10.56 -32.15 20.45
N VAL A 114 11.11 -32.33 21.66
CA VAL A 114 10.76 -31.55 22.85
C VAL A 114 11.50 -30.20 22.90
N ILE A 115 12.54 -30.00 22.08
CA ILE A 115 13.26 -28.72 21.93
C ILE A 115 13.16 -28.24 20.48
N SER A 116 11.96 -28.27 19.91
CA SER A 116 11.69 -27.56 18.66
C SER A 116 11.14 -26.17 19.01
N VAL A 117 11.97 -25.34 19.62
CA VAL A 117 11.71 -23.89 19.65
C VAL A 117 11.95 -23.43 18.22
N GLU A 118 10.87 -23.32 17.43
CA GLU A 118 11.00 -22.68 16.12
C GLU A 118 11.52 -21.25 16.39
N PRO A 119 12.70 -20.87 15.85
CA PRO A 119 13.20 -19.54 16.07
C PRO A 119 12.20 -18.56 15.48
N GLU A 120 11.58 -17.76 16.35
CA GLU A 120 10.71 -16.68 15.94
C GLU A 120 11.57 -15.64 15.24
N TRP A 121 11.42 -15.55 13.91
CA TRP A 121 12.13 -14.56 13.12
C TRP A 121 11.54 -13.19 13.42
N LYS A 122 12.23 -12.43 14.27
CA LYS A 122 11.91 -11.02 14.52
C LYS A 122 12.64 -10.15 13.50
N GLU A 123 11.88 -9.49 12.63
CA GLU A 123 12.41 -8.46 11.75
C GLU A 123 12.80 -7.25 12.61
N LEU A 124 14.04 -6.78 12.46
CA LEU A 124 14.55 -5.63 13.18
C LEU A 124 14.20 -4.34 12.45
N GLU A 125 14.20 -3.23 13.19
CA GLU A 125 13.97 -1.90 12.62
C GLU A 125 15.04 -1.55 11.59
N PHE A 126 14.61 -0.95 10.49
CA PHE A 126 15.51 -0.49 9.44
C PHE A 126 16.32 0.71 9.94
N ILE A 127 17.64 0.69 9.73
CA ILE A 127 18.51 1.78 10.14
C ILE A 127 18.64 2.74 8.96
N LYS A 128 17.83 3.80 9.01
CA LYS A 128 17.86 4.89 8.02
C LYS A 128 19.03 5.82 8.28
N LEU A 129 19.75 6.17 7.21
CA LEU A 129 20.91 7.05 7.23
C LEU A 129 20.74 8.16 6.20
N SER A 130 21.46 9.27 6.39
CA SER A 130 21.64 10.27 5.32
C SER A 130 22.55 9.67 4.23
N PRO A 131 22.22 9.78 2.93
CA PRO A 131 23.13 9.33 1.88
C PRO A 131 24.30 10.31 1.69
N PRO A 132 25.53 9.83 1.41
CA PRO A 132 26.58 10.68 0.86
C PRO A 132 26.28 11.04 -0.60
N LEU A 133 26.87 12.13 -1.11
CA LEU A 133 26.71 12.52 -2.53
C LEU A 133 27.08 11.39 -3.51
N SER A 134 28.08 10.58 -3.16
CA SER A 134 28.53 9.44 -3.97
C SER A 134 27.52 8.29 -4.07
N ALA A 135 26.48 8.27 -3.23
CA ALA A 135 25.42 7.27 -3.31
C ALA A 135 24.45 7.55 -4.46
N PHE A 136 24.44 8.76 -5.03
CA PHE A 136 23.56 9.11 -6.14
C PHE A 136 24.23 8.79 -7.47
N PRO A 137 23.52 8.17 -8.43
CA PRO A 137 24.08 7.86 -9.74
C PRO A 137 24.31 9.13 -10.59
N ASP A 138 23.64 10.23 -10.24
CA ASP A 138 23.76 11.53 -10.88
C ASP A 138 23.59 12.65 -9.81
N PRO A 139 24.55 13.58 -9.67
CA PRO A 139 24.44 14.72 -8.74
C PRO A 139 23.18 15.59 -8.94
N GLU A 140 22.62 15.67 -10.15
CA GLU A 140 21.40 16.45 -10.42
C GLU A 140 20.17 15.88 -9.67
N LEU A 141 20.22 14.60 -9.29
CA LEU A 141 19.12 13.91 -8.61
C LEU A 141 19.10 14.17 -7.09
N VAL A 142 20.17 14.74 -6.53
CA VAL A 142 20.29 15.06 -5.11
C VAL A 142 19.17 16.01 -4.66
N ALA A 143 18.89 17.04 -5.46
CA ALA A 143 17.83 18.00 -5.16
C ALA A 143 16.42 17.38 -5.15
N ALA A 144 16.24 16.23 -5.80
CA ALA A 144 14.98 15.51 -5.85
C ALA A 144 14.84 14.44 -4.74
N TYR A 145 15.86 14.29 -3.89
CA TYR A 145 15.82 13.35 -2.78
C TYR A 145 14.95 13.87 -1.64
N GLU A 146 13.77 13.27 -1.47
CA GLU A 146 12.84 13.61 -0.39
C GLU A 146 13.10 12.82 0.91
N GLY A 147 14.20 12.06 0.97
CA GLY A 147 14.47 11.15 2.09
C GLY A 147 15.22 11.77 3.27
N GLY A 148 15.66 13.02 3.18
CA GLY A 148 16.33 13.75 4.26
C GLY A 148 17.54 14.55 3.78
N GLU A 149 18.36 14.98 4.72
CA GLU A 149 19.62 15.69 4.44
C GLU A 149 20.64 14.77 3.77
N VAL A 150 21.56 15.39 3.03
CA VAL A 150 22.60 14.71 2.25
C VAL A 150 23.95 15.12 2.84
N ASP A 151 24.36 14.39 3.87
CA ASP A 151 25.55 14.70 4.67
C ASP A 151 26.16 13.47 5.36
N GLY A 152 25.67 12.27 5.06
CA GLY A 152 25.86 11.09 5.91
C GLY A 152 27.25 10.46 5.91
N GLN A 153 27.55 9.80 7.03
CA GLN A 153 28.74 8.97 7.25
C GLN A 153 28.71 7.73 6.34
N SER A 154 29.88 7.34 5.83
CA SER A 154 30.04 6.10 5.06
C SER A 154 29.90 4.88 5.97
N ASP A 155 28.72 4.27 6.00
CA ASP A 155 28.57 2.89 6.47
C ASP A 155 28.60 1.97 5.25
N GLU A 156 29.55 1.05 5.20
CA GLU A 156 29.76 0.13 4.07
C GLU A 156 28.57 -0.84 3.86
N ARG A 157 27.70 -0.99 4.87
CA ARG A 157 26.49 -1.82 4.78
C ARG A 157 25.31 -1.05 4.18
N ALA A 158 25.41 0.27 4.09
CA ALA A 158 24.31 1.12 3.64
C ALA A 158 24.13 1.01 2.13
N GLU A 159 22.89 0.82 1.71
CA GLU A 159 22.49 0.67 0.31
C GLU A 159 21.13 1.35 0.08
N TRP A 160 20.74 1.46 -1.18
CA TRP A 160 19.41 1.93 -1.54
C TRP A 160 18.34 0.87 -1.35
N PHE A 161 17.28 1.26 -0.65
CA PHE A 161 16.03 0.51 -0.55
C PHE A 161 14.90 1.31 -1.18
N ILE A 162 13.96 0.60 -1.80
CA ILE A 162 12.79 1.19 -2.45
C ILE A 162 11.51 0.53 -1.93
N ARG A 163 10.44 1.33 -1.78
CA ARG A 163 9.09 0.84 -1.51
C ARG A 163 8.04 1.60 -2.29
N ALA A 164 6.86 1.03 -2.42
CA ALA A 164 5.68 1.81 -2.79
C ALA A 164 5.15 2.55 -1.55
N VAL A 165 4.66 3.77 -1.74
CA VAL A 165 4.14 4.62 -0.64
C VAL A 165 2.73 4.19 -0.21
N GLN A 166 1.98 3.54 -1.10
CA GLN A 166 0.64 3.04 -0.85
C GLN A 166 0.25 1.97 -1.87
N GLY A 167 -0.93 1.35 -1.66
CA GLY A 167 -1.61 0.53 -2.68
C GLY A 167 -1.25 -0.95 -2.62
N HIS A 168 -0.66 -1.40 -1.52
CA HIS A 168 -0.27 -2.78 -1.28
C HIS A 168 -1.47 -3.72 -1.20
N THR A 169 -1.30 -4.92 -1.75
CA THR A 169 -2.10 -6.11 -1.42
C THR A 169 -1.29 -7.11 -0.58
N LEU A 170 0.03 -6.89 -0.47
CA LEU A 170 0.89 -7.56 0.49
C LEU A 170 0.50 -7.09 1.89
N LYS A 171 0.52 -8.00 2.88
CA LYS A 171 0.30 -7.63 4.28
C LYS A 171 1.59 -7.00 4.80
N LEU A 172 1.55 -5.68 4.97
CA LEU A 172 2.66 -4.87 5.45
C LEU A 172 2.24 -4.12 6.70
N ASP A 173 3.22 -3.73 7.51
CA ASP A 173 3.01 -2.88 8.66
C ASP A 173 2.71 -1.45 8.20
N SER A 174 1.77 -0.81 8.89
CA SER A 174 1.36 0.57 8.60
C SER A 174 2.32 1.63 9.14
N GLY A 175 3.48 1.25 9.71
CA GLY A 175 4.45 2.18 10.33
C GLY A 175 5.07 3.22 9.37
N HIS A 176 4.85 3.07 8.06
CA HIS A 176 5.23 4.06 7.05
C HIS A 176 4.14 5.09 6.73
N LEU A 177 2.97 4.95 7.36
CA LEU A 177 1.84 5.85 7.25
C LEU A 177 1.71 6.66 8.54
N GLU A 178 1.29 7.91 8.41
CA GLU A 178 0.96 8.75 9.57
C GLU A 178 -0.51 8.53 9.93
N GLU A 179 -0.79 8.18 11.19
CA GLU A 179 -2.15 8.08 11.71
C GLU A 179 -2.70 9.47 12.05
N LEU A 180 -3.91 9.76 11.57
CA LEU A 180 -4.57 11.04 11.77
C LEU A 180 -5.41 11.02 13.05
N ILE A 181 -5.41 12.14 13.75
CA ILE A 181 -6.29 12.43 14.88
C ILE A 181 -7.29 13.52 14.50
N ASP A 182 -8.40 13.64 15.24
CA ASP A 182 -9.44 14.64 14.97
C ASP A 182 -9.08 16.03 15.53
N ASP A 183 -7.95 16.55 15.10
CA ASP A 183 -7.53 17.93 15.34
C ASP A 183 -7.50 18.74 14.03
N GLU A 184 -7.13 20.01 14.12
CA GLU A 184 -7.09 20.92 12.96
C GLU A 184 -6.12 20.41 11.88
N ASN A 185 -4.92 19.98 12.28
CA ASN A 185 -3.90 19.47 11.37
C ASN A 185 -4.32 18.15 10.71
N GLY A 186 -4.93 17.23 11.47
CA GLY A 186 -5.45 15.97 10.96
C GLY A 186 -6.58 16.18 9.95
N ARG A 187 -7.52 17.09 10.24
CA ARG A 187 -8.58 17.49 9.29
C ARG A 187 -8.00 18.13 8.03
N GLN A 188 -6.99 18.98 8.17
CA GLN A 188 -6.30 19.60 7.02
C GLN A 188 -5.62 18.55 6.13
N LYS A 189 -4.94 17.55 6.73
CA LYS A 189 -4.31 16.44 6.00
C LYS A 189 -5.34 15.50 5.34
N ALA A 190 -6.47 15.24 6.01
CA ALA A 190 -7.55 14.42 5.47
C ALA A 190 -8.28 15.07 4.28
N GLY A 191 -8.41 16.40 4.30
CA GLY A 191 -9.14 17.17 3.29
C GLY A 191 -10.59 16.68 3.14
N LEU A 192 -11.02 16.46 1.90
CA LEU A 192 -12.39 16.02 1.56
C LEU A 192 -12.70 14.56 1.88
N LEU A 193 -11.66 13.74 2.08
CA LEU A 193 -11.80 12.32 2.38
C LEU A 193 -12.77 11.59 1.41
N VAL A 194 -12.56 11.77 0.10
CA VAL A 194 -13.50 11.35 -0.94
C VAL A 194 -13.02 10.13 -1.72
N HIS A 195 -13.90 9.16 -1.90
CA HIS A 195 -13.71 7.99 -2.75
C HIS A 195 -14.42 8.16 -4.09
N GLY A 196 -13.72 7.92 -5.20
CA GLY A 196 -14.30 7.92 -6.54
C GLY A 196 -14.59 6.51 -7.04
N THR A 197 -15.83 6.25 -7.43
CA THR A 197 -16.29 4.97 -7.97
C THR A 197 -17.33 5.16 -9.07
N LYS A 198 -17.99 4.07 -9.47
CA LYS A 198 -19.00 4.06 -10.53
C LYS A 198 -20.41 4.07 -9.94
N TRP A 199 -21.31 4.86 -10.52
CA TRP A 199 -22.74 4.93 -10.19
C TRP A 199 -23.40 3.55 -10.09
N GLN A 200 -23.06 2.62 -11.00
CA GLN A 200 -23.62 1.27 -11.03
C GLN A 200 -23.34 0.45 -9.76
N LEU A 201 -22.41 0.88 -8.92
CA LEU A 201 -22.08 0.22 -7.65
C LEU A 201 -22.85 0.82 -6.46
N TRP A 202 -23.65 1.88 -6.68
CA TRP A 202 -24.35 2.56 -5.59
C TRP A 202 -25.21 1.61 -4.78
N ASP A 203 -26.07 0.81 -5.43
CA ASP A 203 -26.99 -0.10 -4.74
C ASP A 203 -26.25 -1.10 -3.84
N THR A 204 -25.10 -1.60 -4.29
CA THR A 204 -24.22 -2.47 -3.49
C THR A 204 -23.60 -1.72 -2.31
N ILE A 205 -23.07 -0.52 -2.57
CA ILE A 205 -22.38 0.30 -1.56
C ILE A 205 -23.36 0.83 -0.50
N SER A 206 -24.58 1.19 -0.91
CA SER A 206 -25.58 1.84 -0.05
C SER A 206 -26.45 0.85 0.72
N ALA A 207 -26.41 -0.44 0.37
CA ALA A 207 -27.19 -1.47 1.04
C ALA A 207 -26.95 -1.39 2.56
N LEU A 208 -28.05 -1.23 3.32
CA LEU A 208 -28.03 -1.03 4.75
C LEU A 208 -27.43 -2.25 5.47
N ASP A 209 -26.52 -1.97 6.40
CA ASP A 209 -25.92 -2.95 7.33
C ASP A 209 -26.94 -3.51 8.34
N THR A 210 -28.18 -3.00 8.37
CA THR A 210 -29.17 -3.33 9.40
C THR A 210 -29.79 -4.74 9.29
N GLN A 211 -29.44 -5.51 8.25
CA GLN A 211 -29.93 -6.88 8.06
C GLN A 211 -28.83 -7.87 7.64
N ALA A 212 -27.57 -7.45 7.62
CA ALA A 212 -26.46 -8.34 7.30
C ALA A 212 -26.27 -9.32 8.48
N PRO A 213 -26.51 -10.64 8.32
CA PRO A 213 -26.16 -11.58 9.37
C PRO A 213 -24.65 -11.52 9.63
N ALA A 214 -24.24 -11.78 10.87
CA ALA A 214 -22.85 -11.65 11.34
C ALA A 214 -21.84 -12.53 10.57
N ASP A 215 -22.31 -13.38 9.64
CA ASP A 215 -21.52 -14.24 8.76
C ASP A 215 -21.53 -13.80 7.28
N SER A 216 -22.25 -12.73 6.92
CA SER A 216 -22.23 -12.18 5.57
C SER A 216 -20.93 -11.41 5.34
N SER A 217 -20.10 -11.96 4.45
CA SER A 217 -18.88 -11.32 3.97
C SER A 217 -19.20 -9.89 3.53
N GLY A 218 -18.45 -8.90 4.05
CA GLY A 218 -18.69 -7.46 3.91
C GLY A 218 -18.81 -6.92 2.48
N ASP A 219 -19.92 -7.23 1.83
CA ASP A 219 -20.26 -6.87 0.45
C ASP A 219 -21.01 -5.53 0.34
N THR A 220 -21.32 -4.89 1.47
CA THR A 220 -21.95 -3.57 1.54
C THR A 220 -20.97 -2.51 2.03
N GLY A 221 -21.15 -1.25 1.62
CA GLY A 221 -20.20 -0.17 1.90
C GLY A 221 -18.98 -0.13 0.98
N LEU A 222 -18.02 0.75 1.30
CA LEU A 222 -16.73 0.81 0.60
C LEU A 222 -15.82 -0.28 1.13
N ASN A 223 -15.35 -1.18 0.27
CA ASN A 223 -14.47 -2.29 0.64
C ASN A 223 -13.04 -2.07 0.11
N LYS A 224 -12.01 -2.41 0.90
CA LYS A 224 -10.59 -2.38 0.48
C LYS A 224 -10.27 -3.37 -0.65
N MET A 225 -11.18 -4.31 -0.91
CA MET A 225 -11.03 -5.45 -1.81
C MET A 225 -9.78 -6.27 -1.43
N GLN A 226 -8.95 -6.60 -2.42
CA GLN A 226 -7.68 -7.30 -2.19
C GLN A 226 -6.60 -6.41 -1.58
N ARG A 227 -6.81 -5.08 -1.48
CA ARG A 227 -5.81 -4.15 -0.95
C ARG A 227 -5.81 -4.17 0.58
N GLN A 228 -4.78 -3.55 1.17
CA GLN A 228 -4.69 -3.34 2.61
C GLN A 228 -5.59 -2.20 3.10
N HIS A 229 -5.85 -1.21 2.25
CA HIS A 229 -6.62 -0.01 2.61
C HIS A 229 -7.57 0.40 1.48
N ILE A 230 -8.67 1.05 1.84
CA ILE A 230 -9.51 1.88 0.98
C ILE A 230 -8.74 3.18 0.70
N HIS A 231 -8.69 3.57 -0.57
CA HIS A 231 -8.00 4.79 -1.02
C HIS A 231 -8.96 5.95 -1.13
N LEU A 232 -8.60 7.07 -0.51
CA LEU A 232 -9.37 8.31 -0.44
C LEU A 232 -8.51 9.46 -0.95
N ALA A 233 -9.15 10.42 -1.60
CA ALA A 233 -8.50 11.62 -2.08
C ALA A 233 -8.81 12.79 -1.13
N PRO A 234 -7.82 13.65 -0.84
CA PRO A 234 -8.03 14.83 0.00
C PRO A 234 -8.70 15.98 -0.77
N ALA A 235 -8.73 15.95 -2.10
CA ALA A 235 -9.28 17.00 -2.93
C ALA A 235 -9.85 16.44 -4.25
N LEU A 236 -10.72 17.22 -4.90
CA LEU A 236 -11.24 16.90 -6.25
C LEU A 236 -10.30 17.35 -7.36
N THR A 237 -9.41 18.28 -7.07
CA THR A 237 -8.42 18.85 -7.98
C THR A 237 -7.01 18.69 -7.41
N GLY A 238 -5.99 18.97 -8.22
CA GLY A 238 -4.59 18.85 -7.81
C GLY A 238 -4.01 17.45 -8.06
N ARG A 239 -3.06 17.05 -7.20
CA ARG A 239 -2.22 15.88 -7.44
C ARG A 239 -2.93 14.55 -7.16
N ILE A 240 -3.60 14.47 -6.01
CA ILE A 240 -4.29 13.28 -5.54
C ILE A 240 -5.79 13.55 -5.63
N THR A 241 -6.41 12.98 -6.65
CA THR A 241 -7.83 13.13 -6.93
C THR A 241 -8.52 11.77 -6.98
N PRO A 242 -9.87 11.73 -6.87
CA PRO A 242 -10.64 10.54 -7.15
C PRO A 242 -10.29 9.95 -8.51
N ARG A 243 -10.55 8.64 -8.68
CA ARG A 243 -10.26 7.94 -9.93
C ARG A 243 -10.87 8.69 -11.11
N ASN A 244 -10.09 8.91 -12.18
CA ASN A 244 -10.61 9.49 -13.41
C ASN A 244 -11.85 8.70 -13.89
N GLN A 245 -12.85 9.42 -14.40
CA GLN A 245 -14.12 8.85 -14.86
C GLN A 245 -14.95 8.21 -13.74
N SER A 246 -14.75 8.61 -12.49
CA SER A 246 -15.72 8.31 -11.42
C SER A 246 -17.05 8.98 -11.77
N SER A 247 -18.13 8.21 -11.70
CA SER A 247 -19.51 8.71 -11.84
C SER A 247 -20.24 8.76 -10.49
N LEU A 248 -19.57 8.37 -9.42
CA LEU A 248 -20.04 8.47 -8.05
C LEU A 248 -18.88 8.90 -7.13
N LEU A 249 -19.13 9.89 -6.28
CA LEU A 249 -18.22 10.31 -5.22
C LEU A 249 -18.84 10.02 -3.86
N VAL A 250 -18.10 9.35 -2.99
CA VAL A 250 -18.51 9.03 -1.63
C VAL A 250 -17.58 9.74 -0.66
N TYR A 251 -18.11 10.70 0.10
CA TYR A 251 -17.37 11.49 1.07
C TYR A 251 -17.55 10.86 2.44
N LEU A 252 -16.43 10.65 3.15
CA LEU A 252 -16.44 10.02 4.46
C LEU A 252 -16.35 11.05 5.58
N ASP A 253 -16.91 10.70 6.73
CA ASP A 253 -16.89 11.50 7.96
C ASP A 253 -15.74 11.04 8.86
N MET A 254 -14.61 11.76 8.82
CA MET A 254 -13.42 11.42 9.59
C MET A 254 -13.66 11.43 11.10
N PRO A 255 -14.23 12.51 11.71
CA PRO A 255 -14.54 12.50 13.15
C PRO A 255 -15.35 11.28 13.58
N LYS A 256 -16.40 10.94 12.81
CA LYS A 256 -17.26 9.81 13.12
C LYS A 256 -16.56 8.46 12.99
N MET A 257 -15.67 8.31 12.00
CA MET A 257 -14.84 7.11 11.85
C MET A 257 -13.86 6.93 13.01
N LEU A 258 -13.12 8.00 13.37
CA LEU A 258 -12.15 7.96 14.45
C LEU A 258 -12.82 7.69 15.81
N ALA A 259 -13.98 8.32 16.08
CA ALA A 259 -14.78 8.05 17.27
C ALA A 259 -15.27 6.60 17.35
N ALA A 260 -15.45 5.92 16.21
CA ALA A 260 -15.82 4.50 16.13
C ALA A 260 -14.60 3.55 16.15
N GLY A 261 -13.38 4.07 16.34
CA GLY A 261 -12.14 3.30 16.34
C GLY A 261 -11.70 2.82 14.96
N ILE A 262 -12.18 3.45 13.88
CA ILE A 262 -11.76 3.17 12.51
C ILE A 262 -10.63 4.14 12.16
N PRO A 263 -9.37 3.69 12.07
CA PRO A 263 -8.24 4.58 11.87
C PRO A 263 -8.25 5.16 10.45
N VAL A 264 -7.70 6.36 10.34
CA VAL A 264 -7.45 7.05 9.08
C VAL A 264 -5.97 7.42 9.06
N TYR A 265 -5.33 7.14 7.94
CA TYR A 265 -3.91 7.39 7.74
C TYR A 265 -3.67 8.30 6.55
N VAL A 266 -2.58 9.04 6.56
CA VAL A 266 -2.04 9.72 5.38
C VAL A 266 -0.71 9.10 4.98
N ALA A 267 -0.57 8.79 3.69
CA ALA A 267 0.69 8.34 3.14
C ALA A 267 1.58 9.54 2.77
N GLN A 268 2.88 9.33 2.62
CA GLN A 268 3.86 10.38 2.30
C GLN A 268 3.48 11.25 1.08
N ASN A 269 2.74 10.70 0.12
CA ASN A 269 2.29 11.43 -1.07
C ASN A 269 0.96 12.18 -0.91
N GLY A 270 0.40 12.25 0.31
CA GLY A 270 -0.86 12.91 0.64
C GLY A 270 -2.12 12.08 0.32
N VAL A 271 -1.97 10.81 -0.10
CA VAL A 271 -3.12 9.92 -0.24
C VAL A 271 -3.63 9.54 1.13
N VAL A 272 -4.94 9.67 1.33
CA VAL A 272 -5.60 9.28 2.58
C VAL A 272 -6.09 7.84 2.48
N LEU A 273 -5.94 7.08 3.56
CA LEU A 273 -6.13 5.64 3.61
C LEU A 273 -6.91 5.25 4.86
N THR A 274 -7.77 4.25 4.74
CA THR A 274 -8.37 3.60 5.91
C THR A 274 -8.46 2.10 5.67
N PRO A 275 -8.17 1.25 6.67
CA PRO A 275 -8.42 -0.17 6.57
C PRO A 275 -9.92 -0.47 6.60
N GLY A 276 -10.75 0.48 7.04
CA GLY A 276 -12.14 0.23 7.41
C GLY A 276 -12.23 -0.65 8.66
N LYS A 277 -13.45 -0.90 9.12
CA LYS A 277 -13.74 -1.94 10.10
C LYS A 277 -13.83 -3.27 9.36
N GLU A 278 -12.94 -4.21 9.67
CA GLU A 278 -12.86 -5.52 8.99
C GLU A 278 -12.74 -5.43 7.45
N GLY A 279 -12.17 -4.33 6.95
CA GLY A 279 -12.00 -4.10 5.51
C GLY A 279 -13.06 -3.21 4.85
N VAL A 280 -14.06 -2.75 5.62
CA VAL A 280 -15.25 -2.06 5.11
C VAL A 280 -15.50 -0.72 5.81
N VAL A 281 -15.95 0.28 5.06
CA VAL A 281 -16.57 1.50 5.60
C VAL A 281 -18.02 1.55 5.13
N THR A 282 -18.95 1.34 6.06
CA THR A 282 -20.39 1.30 5.78
C THR A 282 -20.97 2.70 5.57
N ASN A 283 -22.19 2.77 5.03
CA ASN A 283 -22.90 4.02 4.74
C ASN A 283 -23.16 4.89 5.99
N HIS A 284 -23.06 4.31 7.19
CA HIS A 284 -23.12 5.03 8.46
C HIS A 284 -22.06 6.13 8.57
N PHE A 285 -20.91 5.96 7.91
CA PHE A 285 -19.79 6.90 7.91
C PHE A 285 -19.77 7.80 6.67
N PHE A 286 -20.80 7.77 5.83
CA PHE A 286 -20.87 8.64 4.66
C PHE A 286 -21.43 10.00 5.07
N ARG A 287 -20.62 11.04 4.88
CA ARG A 287 -21.02 12.44 5.05
C ARG A 287 -21.97 12.85 3.93
N LYS A 288 -21.56 12.57 2.69
CA LYS A 288 -22.24 13.00 1.46
C LYS A 288 -21.95 12.01 0.32
N VAL A 289 -22.91 11.79 -0.58
CA VAL A 289 -22.70 11.02 -1.81
C VAL A 289 -23.21 11.81 -3.01
N VAL A 290 -22.38 11.91 -4.03
CA VAL A 290 -22.64 12.70 -5.22
C VAL A 290 -22.59 11.83 -6.47
N SER A 291 -23.69 11.84 -7.22
CA SER A 291 -23.75 11.26 -8.56
C SER A 291 -23.28 12.29 -9.59
N ILE A 292 -22.41 11.86 -10.51
CA ILE A 292 -21.90 12.69 -11.61
C ILE A 292 -22.48 12.15 -12.91
N ASN A 293 -23.26 12.97 -13.60
CA ASN A 293 -23.80 12.68 -14.92
C ASN A 293 -23.52 13.85 -15.87
N ARG A 294 -22.59 13.64 -16.81
CA ARG A 294 -22.04 14.71 -17.66
C ARG A 294 -21.51 15.84 -16.79
N ASP A 295 -22.05 17.05 -16.94
CA ASP A 295 -21.65 18.23 -16.17
C ASP A 295 -22.53 18.48 -14.94
N LYS A 296 -23.51 17.59 -14.67
CA LYS A 296 -24.41 17.71 -13.53
C LYS A 296 -23.92 16.86 -12.37
N ARG A 297 -23.80 17.48 -11.19
CA ARG A 297 -23.49 16.81 -9.92
C ARG A 297 -24.71 16.90 -9.01
N ARG A 298 -25.24 15.75 -8.59
CA ARG A 298 -26.43 15.67 -7.71
C ARG A 298 -26.07 14.95 -6.41
N VAL A 299 -26.44 15.56 -5.29
CA VAL A 299 -26.31 14.97 -3.95
C VAL A 299 -27.47 14.01 -3.73
N ILE A 300 -27.14 12.72 -3.70
CA ILE A 300 -28.11 11.61 -3.57
C ILE A 300 -28.23 11.06 -2.15
N TRP A 301 -27.28 11.41 -1.27
CA TRP A 301 -27.27 11.04 0.14
C TRP A 301 -26.49 12.09 0.93
N GLU A 302 -27.00 12.49 2.09
CA GLU A 302 -26.36 13.47 2.97
C GLU A 302 -26.85 13.30 4.40
N ASN A 303 -25.97 13.45 5.39
CA ASN A 303 -26.33 13.41 6.82
C ASN A 303 -27.13 12.15 7.24
N GLY A 304 -26.81 11.00 6.63
CA GLY A 304 -27.43 9.72 6.96
C GLY A 304 -28.80 9.47 6.33
N ALA A 305 -29.24 10.29 5.37
CA ALA A 305 -30.51 10.13 4.70
C ALA A 305 -30.39 10.29 3.16
N PRO A 306 -31.31 9.71 2.39
CA PRO A 306 -31.45 10.01 0.96
C PRO A 306 -31.67 11.51 0.73
N SER A 307 -31.06 12.03 -0.33
CA SER A 307 -31.19 13.41 -0.78
C SER A 307 -31.48 13.43 -2.28
N ASP A 308 -32.05 14.52 -2.79
CA ASP A 308 -32.19 14.75 -4.22
C ASP A 308 -32.07 16.25 -4.55
N ARG A 309 -30.85 16.77 -4.45
CA ARG A 309 -30.54 18.18 -4.74
C ARG A 309 -29.35 18.29 -5.68
N ASP A 310 -29.28 19.40 -6.41
CA ASP A 310 -28.06 19.76 -7.13
C ASP A 310 -26.96 20.14 -6.12
N GLU A 311 -25.72 19.75 -6.42
CA GLU A 311 -24.56 20.14 -5.62
C GLU A 311 -24.27 21.63 -5.84
N GLN A 312 -24.13 22.40 -4.76
CA GLN A 312 -23.83 23.81 -4.89
C GLN A 312 -22.37 24.01 -5.29
N PRO A 313 -22.06 25.03 -6.11
CA PRO A 313 -20.67 25.46 -6.29
C PRO A 313 -20.04 25.77 -4.94
N ASP A 314 -18.80 25.32 -4.74
CA ASP A 314 -17.96 25.63 -3.58
C ASP A 314 -18.39 25.05 -2.20
N GLU A 315 -19.40 24.17 -2.13
CA GLU A 315 -19.79 23.54 -0.84
C GLU A 315 -18.73 22.57 -0.26
N ASP A 316 -17.73 22.20 -1.07
CA ASP A 316 -16.58 21.36 -0.71
C ASP A 316 -15.27 22.17 -0.64
N VAL A 317 -15.32 23.50 -0.56
CA VAL A 317 -14.12 24.31 -0.29
C VAL A 317 -13.94 24.37 1.23
N VAL A 318 -12.96 23.61 1.72
CA VAL A 318 -12.52 23.63 3.13
C VAL A 318 -11.51 24.75 3.33
#